data_AF-A0A9D1NAN6-F1
#
_entry.id   AF-A0A9D1NAN6-F1
#
_cell.length_a   1.000
_cell.length_b   1.000
_cell.length_c   1.000
_cell.angle_alpha   90.00
_cell.angle_beta   90.00
_cell.angle_gamma   90.00
#
_symmetry.space_group_name_H-M   'P 1'
#
loop_
_entity.id
_entity.type
_entity.pdbx_description
1 polymer ?
#
loop_
_entity_poly.entity_id
_entity_poly.type
_entity_poly.pdbx_seq_one_letter_code
_entity_poly.pdbx_strand_id
1 'polypeptide(L)'
;MADDRVKGEQKGAGRAMPFSDEAERSVLSSVLIDAAVAQEIIPTMTEEDFFSARNRLVFRAIKELYDAMAPIDLTSVSDRLEVGGHLDDVGGADYIIELASFVPSAANGEYYADIVKRDALTRKVISSANDIAKYAYSSETGIDALNYAEQTVFAIAEGREDKSLLKATTAVQAALNGIQDAQKGLVPSGTVFTGFEDLDRMTRGLKPGELVLIAARPSVGKTAFALNIAANVCLDSHKTVAIFSLEMPAPLLVKRMLAYVGQVSLSRMDKHMGLNDSEEGRLIRAYDRLYDAELYIDDYSMNTPADIMSKCRRLKREHGLDLIIVDYLQLMTTGKAYESSRVQAVSSMSRNMKLYAGALGVPIVLLSQMSRDIDKRDDHTPQLSDLRESGAIEQDADVVMFLHNPSKYAKGFPEDIVQLLLRKNRNGPIGDIHLKWTGETTTFEALTKEEYDAAREQAKRAAEEYVHGESEKPSAEVPAPEAAASVPEAADAPREEGRNELRKLSPEDDPFVSAGEKPAEENAFEEEATEAGSVFETENGSESDLPPFDTDDESPEGGLPAFDAFDGEITEDLPFDAPAPTDDDAPACGADAEYEDDEYVDDGDGDDIFDAEE
;
A
#
# COMPACT_ATOMS: atom_id res chain seq x y z
N MET A 1 -40.80 55.57 13.82
CA MET A 1 -41.16 54.14 13.74
C MET A 1 -40.07 53.51 12.89
N ALA A 2 -38.96 53.16 13.52
CA ALA A 2 -38.80 51.95 14.35
C ALA A 2 -38.80 50.73 13.41
N ASP A 3 -37.66 50.22 12.96
CA ASP A 3 -36.45 49.79 13.70
C ASP A 3 -36.75 48.56 14.57
N ASP A 4 -36.54 47.38 13.98
CA ASP A 4 -35.97 46.25 14.70
C ASP A 4 -35.32 45.28 13.69
N ARG A 5 -33.98 45.29 13.61
CA ARG A 5 -33.18 44.26 12.92
C ARG A 5 -31.96 43.95 13.80
N VAL A 6 -32.21 43.19 14.86
CA VAL A 6 -31.18 42.85 15.86
C VAL A 6 -30.04 42.05 15.23
N LYS A 7 -28.89 42.72 15.12
CA LYS A 7 -27.51 42.21 15.23
C LYS A 7 -27.23 40.83 14.60
N GLY A 8 -26.61 40.83 13.43
CA GLY A 8 -25.60 39.81 13.15
C GLY A 8 -24.38 40.09 14.02
N GLU A 9 -24.03 39.20 14.96
CA GLU A 9 -22.86 39.38 15.82
C GLU A 9 -21.55 39.11 15.07
N GLN A 10 -20.56 39.97 15.29
CA GLN A 10 -19.25 39.88 14.68
C GLN A 10 -18.44 38.76 15.35
N LYS A 11 -18.16 37.65 14.63
CA LYS A 11 -17.09 36.71 15.00
C LYS A 11 -15.77 36.99 14.27
N GLY A 12 -15.41 38.28 14.24
CA GLY A 12 -14.04 38.75 14.02
C GLY A 12 -13.24 38.69 15.32
N ALA A 13 -13.01 37.49 15.85
CA ALA A 13 -12.24 37.24 17.06
C ALA A 13 -11.28 36.05 16.82
N GLY A 14 -10.22 35.95 17.62
CA GLY A 14 -9.20 34.90 17.47
C GLY A 14 -9.83 33.49 17.41
N ARG A 15 -9.33 32.63 16.51
CA ARG A 15 -9.87 31.28 16.28
C ARG A 15 -9.74 30.41 17.54
N ALA A 16 -10.78 30.42 18.37
CA ALA A 16 -10.92 29.52 19.50
C ALA A 16 -11.02 28.06 19.03
N MET A 17 -10.58 27.12 19.88
CA MET A 17 -10.74 25.70 19.65
C MET A 17 -12.24 25.33 19.57
N PRO A 18 -12.66 24.41 18.68
CA PRO A 18 -14.05 23.95 18.64
C PRO A 18 -14.48 23.18 19.89
N PHE A 19 -15.60 23.58 20.48
CA PHE A 19 -16.30 22.88 21.55
C PHE A 19 -17.76 23.32 21.62
N SER A 20 -18.58 22.51 22.29
CA SER A 20 -19.95 22.85 22.68
C SER A 20 -20.18 22.39 24.12
N ASP A 21 -20.03 23.30 25.09
CA ASP A 21 -20.24 23.00 26.52
C ASP A 21 -21.70 22.57 26.80
N GLU A 22 -22.67 23.04 26.00
CA GLU A 22 -24.06 22.56 26.03
C GLU A 22 -24.18 21.09 25.59
N ALA A 23 -23.48 20.67 24.54
CA ALA A 23 -23.46 19.26 24.12
C ALA A 23 -22.70 18.38 25.13
N GLU A 24 -21.56 18.84 25.64
CA GLU A 24 -20.80 18.14 26.68
C GLU A 24 -21.64 17.90 27.94
N ARG A 25 -22.33 18.93 28.45
CA ARG A 25 -23.27 18.78 29.58
C ARG A 25 -24.42 17.85 29.22
N SER A 26 -24.96 17.94 28.00
CA SER A 26 -26.07 17.09 27.56
C SER A 26 -25.70 15.61 27.48
N VAL A 27 -24.47 15.27 27.08
CA VAL A 27 -23.94 13.90 27.13
C VAL A 27 -23.88 13.40 28.57
N LEU A 28 -23.20 14.14 29.45
CA LEU A 28 -23.06 13.76 30.86
C LEU A 28 -24.42 13.64 31.56
N SER A 29 -25.35 14.55 31.26
CA SER A 29 -26.74 14.51 31.72
C SER A 29 -27.46 13.24 31.27
N SER A 30 -27.40 12.91 29.98
CA SER A 30 -28.04 11.71 29.42
C SER A 30 -27.52 10.42 30.08
N VAL A 31 -26.20 10.34 30.30
CA VAL A 31 -25.51 9.21 30.93
C VAL A 31 -25.81 9.10 32.44
N LEU A 32 -26.07 10.21 33.13
CA LEU A 32 -26.48 10.22 34.55
C LEU A 32 -27.98 9.91 34.77
N ILE A 33 -28.81 10.06 33.73
CA ILE A 33 -30.27 9.88 33.80
C ILE A 33 -30.70 8.47 33.37
N ASP A 34 -30.07 7.90 32.33
CA ASP A 34 -30.48 6.64 31.72
C ASP A 34 -29.32 5.64 31.55
N ALA A 35 -29.43 4.50 32.24
CA ALA A 35 -28.41 3.46 32.26
C ALA A 35 -28.30 2.64 30.96
N ALA A 36 -29.30 2.69 30.05
CA ALA A 36 -29.20 2.10 28.72
C ALA A 36 -28.37 3.02 27.81
N VAL A 37 -28.70 4.32 27.78
CA VAL A 37 -27.95 5.35 27.05
C VAL A 37 -26.50 5.45 27.55
N ALA A 38 -26.26 5.22 28.85
CA ALA A 38 -24.91 5.07 29.40
C ALA A 38 -24.10 3.92 28.77
N GLN A 39 -24.71 2.75 28.57
CA GLN A 39 -24.05 1.58 27.95
C GLN A 39 -23.74 1.79 26.46
N GLU A 40 -24.55 2.60 25.77
CA GLU A 40 -24.34 2.93 24.36
C GLU A 40 -23.25 4.00 24.18
N ILE A 41 -23.27 5.06 25.00
CA ILE A 41 -22.35 6.20 24.84
C ILE A 41 -20.96 5.93 25.39
N ILE A 42 -20.82 5.45 26.65
CA ILE A 42 -19.53 5.39 27.37
C ILE A 42 -18.44 4.62 26.60
N PRO A 43 -18.72 3.46 25.96
CA PRO A 43 -17.71 2.74 25.18
C PRO A 43 -17.20 3.50 23.95
N THR A 44 -17.96 4.48 23.44
CA THR A 44 -17.67 5.21 22.20
C THR A 44 -16.92 6.54 22.42
N MET A 45 -16.59 6.88 23.67
CA MET A 45 -15.99 8.17 24.03
C MET A 45 -14.84 8.04 25.03
N THR A 46 -14.00 9.08 25.05
CA THR A 46 -12.86 9.28 25.93
C THR A 46 -13.00 10.58 26.72
N GLU A 47 -12.23 10.72 27.80
CA GLU A 47 -12.15 12.00 28.53
C GLU A 47 -11.52 13.14 27.70
N GLU A 48 -10.74 12.83 26.65
CA GLU A 48 -10.12 13.81 25.75
C GLU A 48 -11.13 14.46 24.79
N ASP A 49 -12.27 13.79 24.55
CA ASP A 49 -13.35 14.30 23.70
C ASP A 49 -14.05 15.53 24.32
N PHE A 50 -13.96 15.69 25.64
CA PHE A 50 -14.52 16.84 26.37
C PHE A 50 -13.50 17.98 26.44
N PHE A 51 -13.84 19.17 25.94
CA PHE A 51 -12.96 20.34 26.02
C PHE A 51 -12.86 20.87 27.44
N SER A 52 -13.98 20.93 28.15
CA SER A 52 -14.10 21.49 29.50
C SER A 52 -13.44 20.58 30.54
N ALA A 53 -12.43 21.07 31.27
CA ALA A 53 -11.61 20.24 32.16
C ALA A 53 -12.43 19.49 33.23
N ARG A 54 -13.42 20.15 33.84
CA ARG A 54 -14.38 19.54 34.76
C ARG A 54 -15.19 18.41 34.12
N ASN A 55 -15.60 18.56 32.86
CA ASN A 55 -16.37 17.53 32.14
C ASN A 55 -15.50 16.29 31.87
N ARG A 56 -14.19 16.44 31.64
CA ARG A 56 -13.24 15.32 31.55
C ARG A 56 -13.18 14.53 32.87
N LEU A 57 -13.08 15.22 34.00
CA LEU A 57 -13.03 14.59 35.33
C LEU A 57 -14.34 13.85 35.65
N VAL A 58 -15.49 14.44 35.34
CA VAL A 58 -16.80 13.76 35.49
C VAL A 58 -16.90 12.54 34.57
N PHE A 59 -16.49 12.66 33.29
CA PHE A 59 -16.52 11.52 32.37
C PHE A 59 -15.53 10.41 32.77
N ARG A 60 -14.35 10.76 33.32
CA ARG A 60 -13.41 9.80 33.90
C ARG A 60 -14.04 9.03 35.05
N ALA A 61 -14.64 9.72 36.02
CA ALA A 61 -15.31 9.06 37.15
C ALA A 61 -16.46 8.14 36.69
N ILE A 62 -17.25 8.57 35.71
CA ILE A 62 -18.28 7.75 35.04
C ILE A 62 -17.66 6.50 34.40
N LYS A 63 -16.55 6.64 33.67
CA LYS A 63 -15.88 5.53 32.97
C LYS A 63 -15.22 4.54 33.93
N GLU A 64 -14.63 5.02 35.03
CA GLU A 64 -14.09 4.18 36.10
C GLU A 64 -15.19 3.38 36.82
N LEU A 65 -16.38 3.98 37.03
CA LEU A 65 -17.55 3.26 37.56
C LEU A 65 -18.09 2.23 36.56
N TYR A 66 -18.13 2.57 35.27
CA TYR A 66 -18.53 1.68 34.19
C TYR A 66 -17.62 0.44 34.10
N ASP A 67 -16.30 0.65 34.08
CA ASP A 67 -15.30 -0.43 34.01
C ASP A 67 -15.32 -1.29 35.29
N ALA A 68 -15.69 -0.72 36.44
CA ALA A 68 -15.92 -1.44 37.70
C ALA A 68 -17.29 -2.14 37.78
N MET A 69 -18.16 -1.99 36.77
CA MET A 69 -19.55 -2.46 36.76
C MET A 69 -20.40 -1.95 37.93
N ALA A 70 -20.08 -0.74 38.42
CA ALA A 70 -20.82 -0.05 39.47
C ALA A 70 -22.04 0.71 38.90
N PRO A 71 -23.05 1.04 39.72
CA PRO A 71 -24.11 1.96 39.33
C PRO A 71 -23.54 3.31 38.90
N ILE A 72 -24.08 3.89 37.83
CA ILE A 72 -23.73 5.22 37.34
C ILE A 72 -24.92 6.13 37.63
N ASP A 73 -24.83 6.87 38.73
CA ASP A 73 -25.83 7.84 39.15
C ASP A 73 -25.15 9.02 39.85
N LEU A 74 -25.91 10.07 40.15
CA LEU A 74 -25.41 11.28 40.80
C LEU A 74 -24.64 11.00 42.10
N THR A 75 -25.06 10.01 42.88
CA THR A 75 -24.47 9.64 44.17
C THR A 75 -23.13 8.95 43.96
N SER A 76 -23.09 7.94 43.08
CA SER A 76 -21.88 7.16 42.83
C SER A 76 -20.80 7.98 42.12
N VAL A 77 -21.18 8.87 41.18
CA VAL A 77 -20.26 9.78 40.52
C VAL A 77 -19.71 10.83 41.49
N SER A 78 -20.53 11.36 42.40
CA SER A 78 -20.06 12.29 43.45
C SER A 78 -19.10 11.61 44.44
N ASP A 79 -19.45 10.42 44.95
CA ASP A 79 -18.58 9.62 45.84
C ASP A 79 -17.26 9.28 45.16
N ARG A 80 -17.30 8.86 43.89
CA ARG A 80 -16.08 8.55 43.10
C ARG A 80 -15.17 9.77 42.94
N LEU A 81 -15.74 10.95 42.71
CA LEU A 81 -14.99 12.22 42.63
C LEU A 81 -14.46 12.68 43.99
N GLU A 82 -15.18 12.44 45.09
CA GLU A 82 -14.73 12.75 46.45
C GLU A 82 -13.57 11.84 46.87
N VAL A 83 -13.69 10.53 46.65
CA VAL A 83 -12.62 9.53 46.86
C VAL A 83 -11.41 9.80 45.96
N GLY A 84 -11.62 10.35 44.77
CA GLY A 84 -10.56 10.81 43.86
C GLY A 84 -9.90 12.13 44.26
N GLY A 85 -10.46 12.88 45.22
CA GLY A 85 -10.00 14.23 45.57
C GLY A 85 -10.34 15.32 44.55
N HIS A 86 -11.23 15.04 43.59
CA HIS A 86 -11.57 15.90 42.45
C HIS A 86 -12.99 16.50 42.51
N LEU A 87 -13.74 16.27 43.59
CA LEU A 87 -15.10 16.82 43.73
C LEU A 87 -15.10 18.37 43.75
N ASP A 88 -14.12 19.00 44.41
CA ASP A 88 -13.98 20.46 44.40
C ASP A 88 -13.54 20.99 43.02
N ASP A 89 -12.65 20.26 42.32
CA ASP A 89 -12.14 20.63 40.98
C ASP A 89 -13.26 20.73 39.92
N VAL A 90 -14.33 19.95 40.05
CA VAL A 90 -15.48 19.99 39.13
C VAL A 90 -16.51 21.08 39.47
N GLY A 91 -16.41 21.69 40.66
CA GLY A 91 -17.40 22.65 41.19
C GLY A 91 -18.33 22.07 42.26
N GLY A 92 -17.96 20.99 42.92
CA GLY A 92 -18.73 20.35 43.99
C GLY A 92 -19.91 19.50 43.50
N ALA A 93 -20.61 18.89 44.45
CA ALA A 93 -21.82 18.10 44.18
C ALA A 93 -22.93 18.90 43.46
N ASP A 94 -22.98 20.22 43.67
CA ASP A 94 -23.90 21.13 42.99
C ASP A 94 -23.75 21.07 41.46
N TYR A 95 -22.53 20.88 40.93
CA TYR A 95 -22.35 20.72 39.48
C TYR A 95 -22.85 19.37 38.97
N ILE A 96 -22.76 18.29 39.76
CA ILE A 96 -23.32 16.98 39.39
C ILE A 96 -24.86 17.02 39.45
N ILE A 97 -25.44 17.78 40.39
CA ILE A 97 -26.88 18.09 40.45
C ILE A 97 -27.32 18.90 39.21
N GLU A 98 -26.53 19.90 38.80
CA GLU A 98 -26.78 20.66 37.57
C GLU A 98 -26.77 19.74 36.34
N LEU A 99 -25.74 18.90 36.19
CA LEU A 99 -25.62 17.94 35.10
C LEU A 99 -26.79 16.94 35.07
N ALA A 100 -27.13 16.31 36.19
CA ALA A 100 -28.27 15.37 36.26
C ALA A 100 -29.64 16.04 36.00
N SER A 101 -29.70 17.37 35.98
CA SER A 101 -30.92 18.16 35.70
C SER A 101 -30.90 18.86 34.34
N PHE A 102 -29.82 18.73 33.56
CA PHE A 102 -29.57 19.58 32.38
C PHE A 102 -30.46 19.25 31.18
N VAL A 103 -30.68 17.97 30.85
CA VAL A 103 -31.62 17.55 29.79
C VAL A 103 -32.91 16.95 30.37
N PRO A 104 -34.09 17.24 29.80
CA PRO A 104 -35.35 16.65 30.24
C PRO A 104 -35.56 15.19 29.78
N SER A 105 -34.68 14.66 28.92
CA SER A 105 -34.69 13.27 28.45
C SER A 105 -33.34 12.88 27.85
N ALA A 106 -32.86 11.67 28.16
CA ALA A 106 -31.63 11.09 27.61
C ALA A 106 -31.74 10.62 26.15
N ALA A 107 -32.94 10.64 25.55
CA ALA A 107 -33.23 10.04 24.24
C ALA A 107 -32.45 10.63 23.04
N ASN A 108 -31.79 11.80 23.21
CA ASN A 108 -30.92 12.41 22.20
C ASN A 108 -29.42 12.28 22.55
N GLY A 109 -29.05 11.45 23.52
CA GLY A 109 -27.69 11.34 24.05
C GLY A 109 -26.63 11.07 22.99
N GLU A 110 -26.91 10.13 22.06
CA GLU A 110 -26.01 9.83 20.93
C GLU A 110 -25.74 11.05 20.03
N TYR A 111 -26.78 11.83 19.73
CA TYR A 111 -26.67 13.03 18.90
C TYR A 111 -25.78 14.10 19.56
N TYR A 112 -25.87 14.26 20.88
CA TYR A 112 -24.96 15.14 21.62
C TYR A 112 -23.54 14.57 21.68
N ALA A 113 -23.38 13.24 21.82
CA ALA A 113 -22.09 12.57 21.79
C ALA A 113 -21.37 12.79 20.44
N ASP A 114 -22.08 12.70 19.32
CA ASP A 114 -21.54 12.95 17.99
C ASP A 114 -21.15 14.42 17.75
N ILE A 115 -21.85 15.39 18.36
CA ILE A 115 -21.40 16.79 18.37
C ILE A 115 -20.07 16.93 19.12
N VAL A 116 -19.93 16.30 20.30
CA VAL A 116 -18.70 16.36 21.11
C VAL A 116 -17.54 15.68 20.37
N LYS A 117 -17.74 14.47 19.81
CA LYS A 117 -16.75 13.74 18.99
C LYS A 117 -16.32 14.53 17.75
N ARG A 118 -17.26 15.18 17.04
CA ARG A 118 -16.96 16.04 15.88
C ARG A 118 -16.05 17.20 16.26
N ASP A 119 -16.37 17.88 17.36
CA ASP A 119 -15.60 19.03 17.82
C ASP A 119 -14.23 18.59 18.36
N ALA A 120 -14.15 17.43 19.04
CA ALA A 120 -12.90 16.80 19.47
C ALA A 120 -11.98 16.42 18.30
N LEU A 121 -12.52 15.76 17.27
CA LEU A 121 -11.78 15.47 16.04
C LEU A 121 -11.28 16.75 15.38
N THR A 122 -12.08 17.82 15.36
CA THR A 122 -11.68 19.11 14.81
C THR A 122 -10.56 19.76 15.65
N ARG A 123 -10.60 19.66 16.99
CA ARG A 123 -9.48 20.06 17.87
C ARG A 123 -8.22 19.26 17.58
N LYS A 124 -8.32 17.94 17.39
CA LYS A 124 -7.19 17.03 17.08
C LYS A 124 -6.55 17.38 15.72
N VAL A 125 -7.35 17.70 14.72
CA VAL A 125 -6.86 18.24 13.43
C VAL A 125 -6.12 19.57 13.62
N ILE A 126 -6.65 20.48 14.44
CA ILE A 126 -6.01 21.79 14.69
C ILE A 126 -4.69 21.64 15.46
N SER A 127 -4.62 20.80 16.51
CA SER A 127 -3.35 20.54 17.22
C SER A 127 -2.32 19.93 16.29
N SER A 128 -2.69 18.87 15.55
CA SER A 128 -1.81 18.23 14.57
C SER A 128 -1.32 19.19 13.50
N ALA A 129 -2.16 20.08 12.95
CA ALA A 129 -1.74 21.09 11.98
C ALA A 129 -0.72 22.09 12.58
N ASN A 130 -0.91 22.48 13.85
CA ASN A 130 0.06 23.33 14.55
C ASN A 130 1.38 22.58 14.83
N ASP A 131 1.34 21.29 15.14
CA ASP A 131 2.54 20.49 15.40
C ASP A 131 3.34 20.19 14.12
N ILE A 132 2.65 19.95 13.00
CA ILE A 132 3.27 19.90 11.66
C ILE A 132 3.94 21.23 11.32
N ALA A 133 3.27 22.37 11.59
CA ALA A 133 3.85 23.69 11.36
C ALA A 133 5.10 23.94 12.23
N LYS A 134 5.06 23.60 13.53
CA LYS A 134 6.24 23.67 14.43
C LYS A 134 7.39 22.83 13.89
N TYR A 135 7.12 21.58 13.53
CA TYR A 135 8.14 20.64 13.04
C TYR A 135 8.78 21.14 11.73
N ALA A 136 8.00 21.70 10.81
CA ALA A 136 8.50 22.29 9.56
C ALA A 136 9.37 23.55 9.77
N TYR A 137 9.25 24.25 10.92
CA TYR A 137 10.19 25.31 11.31
C TYR A 137 11.49 24.79 11.93
N SER A 138 11.53 23.53 12.41
CA SER A 138 12.71 22.92 13.05
C SER A 138 13.38 21.80 12.25
N SER A 139 12.79 21.36 11.13
CA SER A 139 13.31 20.29 10.28
C SER A 139 14.52 20.70 9.45
N GLU A 140 15.57 19.89 9.44
CA GLU A 140 16.77 20.12 8.61
C GLU A 140 16.49 19.99 7.10
N THR A 141 15.52 19.15 6.71
CA THR A 141 15.09 19.02 5.30
C THR A 141 13.58 19.08 5.15
N GLY A 142 13.11 19.55 3.97
CA GLY A 142 11.69 19.53 3.61
C GLY A 142 11.13 18.12 3.39
N ILE A 143 11.98 17.10 3.22
CA ILE A 143 11.55 15.70 3.11
C ILE A 143 11.12 15.18 4.48
N ASP A 144 11.86 15.51 5.53
CA ASP A 144 11.50 15.13 6.90
C ASP A 144 10.21 15.82 7.35
N ALA A 145 10.04 17.10 7.01
CA ALA A 145 8.80 17.84 7.24
C ALA A 145 7.59 17.20 6.53
N LEU A 146 7.76 16.74 5.28
CA LEU A 146 6.72 16.04 4.53
C LEU A 146 6.37 14.69 5.17
N ASN A 147 7.39 13.87 5.48
CA ASN A 147 7.20 12.57 6.14
C ASN A 147 6.46 12.71 7.48
N TYR A 148 6.83 13.70 8.29
CA TYR A 148 6.16 14.00 9.56
C TYR A 148 4.72 14.48 9.36
N ALA A 149 4.46 15.30 8.34
CA ALA A 149 3.12 15.74 7.98
C ALA A 149 2.22 14.57 7.57
N GLU A 150 2.71 13.67 6.71
CA GLU A 150 1.98 12.48 6.29
C GLU A 150 1.70 11.53 7.46
N GLN A 151 2.70 11.24 8.30
CA GLN A 151 2.53 10.37 9.47
C GLN A 151 1.53 10.96 10.47
N THR A 152 1.61 12.27 10.74
CA THR A 152 0.72 12.93 11.69
C THR A 152 -0.72 13.00 11.15
N VAL A 153 -0.92 13.33 9.87
CA VAL A 153 -2.25 13.29 9.23
C VAL A 153 -2.81 11.86 9.19
N PHE A 154 -1.96 10.86 8.97
CA PHE A 154 -2.37 9.46 8.99
C PHE A 154 -2.82 9.00 10.38
N ALA A 155 -2.13 9.39 11.46
CA ALA A 155 -2.51 9.06 12.84
C ALA A 155 -3.89 9.65 13.24
N ILE A 156 -4.30 10.79 12.66
CA ILE A 156 -5.67 11.32 12.85
C ILE A 156 -6.71 10.40 12.19
N ALA A 157 -6.38 9.83 11.02
CA ALA A 157 -7.26 8.93 10.28
C ALA A 157 -7.33 7.52 10.88
N GLU A 158 -6.21 6.99 11.40
CA GLU A 158 -6.17 5.70 12.12
C GLU A 158 -6.87 5.74 13.48
N GLY A 159 -7.04 6.92 14.10
CA GLY A 159 -7.79 7.14 15.34
C GLY A 159 -9.30 6.83 15.29
N ARG A 160 -9.73 5.98 14.34
CA ARG A 160 -11.07 5.37 14.23
C ARG A 160 -11.06 3.85 14.44
N GLU A 161 -9.90 3.18 14.37
CA GLU A 161 -9.79 1.76 14.66
C GLU A 161 -9.19 1.53 16.04
N ASP A 162 -9.99 1.80 17.08
CA ASP A 162 -9.65 1.44 18.44
C ASP A 162 -9.74 -0.09 18.59
N LYS A 163 -8.64 -0.77 18.21
CA LYS A 163 -8.46 -2.24 18.21
C LYS A 163 -8.29 -2.78 19.63
N SER A 164 -9.32 -2.52 20.44
CA SER A 164 -9.56 -3.13 21.73
C SER A 164 -9.50 -4.66 21.64
N LEU A 165 -9.14 -5.30 22.76
CA LEU A 165 -8.97 -6.75 22.83
C LEU A 165 -10.31 -7.47 22.69
N LEU A 166 -10.64 -7.86 21.45
CA LEU A 166 -11.84 -8.64 21.15
C LEU A 166 -11.87 -9.93 21.97
N LYS A 167 -12.92 -10.10 22.78
CA LYS A 167 -13.20 -11.37 23.46
C LYS A 167 -13.33 -12.47 22.40
N ALA A 168 -12.67 -13.60 22.63
CA ALA A 168 -12.63 -14.70 21.66
C ALA A 168 -14.03 -15.19 21.22
N THR A 169 -15.02 -15.10 22.11
CA THR A 169 -16.44 -15.39 21.82
C THR A 169 -17.01 -14.56 20.67
N THR A 170 -16.64 -13.28 20.57
CA THR A 170 -17.08 -12.38 19.49
C THR A 170 -16.43 -12.77 18.17
N ALA A 171 -15.15 -13.17 18.19
CA ALA A 171 -14.43 -13.67 17.02
C ALA A 171 -14.94 -15.04 16.54
N VAL A 172 -15.41 -15.91 17.45
CA VAL A 172 -15.95 -17.24 17.10
C VAL A 172 -17.14 -17.15 16.15
N GLN A 173 -18.06 -16.19 16.33
CA GLN A 173 -19.24 -16.09 15.45
C GLN A 173 -18.85 -15.64 14.03
N ALA A 174 -17.90 -14.69 13.91
CA ALA A 174 -17.34 -14.31 12.61
C ALA A 174 -16.60 -15.48 11.93
N ALA A 175 -15.84 -16.27 12.70
CA ALA A 175 -15.14 -17.45 12.19
C ALA A 175 -16.11 -18.55 11.72
N LEU A 176 -17.20 -18.80 12.46
CA LEU A 176 -18.24 -19.77 12.09
C LEU A 176 -18.95 -19.36 10.79
N ASN A 177 -19.30 -18.08 10.63
CA ASN A 177 -19.86 -17.56 9.38
C ASN A 177 -18.90 -17.78 8.21
N GLY A 178 -17.62 -17.41 8.38
CA GLY A 178 -16.58 -17.62 7.36
C GLY A 178 -16.36 -19.09 6.99
N ILE A 179 -16.52 -20.03 7.94
CA ILE A 179 -16.48 -21.47 7.67
C ILE A 179 -17.69 -21.92 6.86
N GLN A 180 -18.91 -21.48 7.22
CA GLN A 180 -20.13 -21.81 6.46
C GLN A 180 -20.07 -21.28 5.03
N ASP A 181 -19.59 -20.05 4.84
CA ASP A 181 -19.46 -19.46 3.51
C ASP A 181 -18.36 -20.16 2.69
N ALA A 182 -17.23 -20.49 3.32
CA ALA A 182 -16.18 -21.28 2.66
C ALA A 182 -16.64 -22.70 2.26
N GLN A 183 -17.60 -23.30 2.98
CA GLN A 183 -18.26 -24.57 2.65
C GLN A 183 -19.29 -24.43 1.52
N LYS A 184 -19.99 -23.30 1.40
CA LYS A 184 -20.86 -22.96 0.25
C LYS A 184 -20.07 -22.66 -1.04
N GLY A 185 -18.73 -22.70 -0.99
CA GLY A 185 -17.85 -22.33 -2.09
C GLY A 185 -17.59 -20.82 -2.22
N LEU A 186 -18.14 -20.00 -1.31
CA LEU A 186 -17.93 -18.56 -1.31
C LEU A 186 -16.48 -18.20 -0.89
N VAL A 187 -16.10 -16.96 -1.20
CA VAL A 187 -14.84 -16.33 -0.82
C VAL A 187 -15.13 -14.95 -0.21
N PRO A 188 -14.20 -14.36 0.57
CA PRO A 188 -14.37 -13.02 1.11
C PRO A 188 -14.69 -11.99 0.02
N SER A 189 -15.55 -11.02 0.33
CA SER A 189 -15.84 -9.91 -0.58
C SER A 189 -14.54 -9.15 -0.89
N GLY A 190 -14.33 -8.80 -2.16
CA GLY A 190 -13.08 -8.20 -2.64
C GLY A 190 -11.96 -9.19 -2.99
N THR A 191 -12.15 -10.50 -2.84
CA THR A 191 -11.20 -11.50 -3.37
C THR A 191 -11.03 -11.35 -4.90
N VAL A 192 -9.80 -11.53 -5.38
CA VAL A 192 -9.39 -11.41 -6.77
C VAL A 192 -8.89 -12.77 -7.28
N PHE A 193 -9.45 -13.25 -8.39
CA PHE A 193 -8.97 -14.43 -9.09
C PHE A 193 -7.96 -14.01 -10.17
N THR A 194 -6.91 -14.80 -10.35
CA THR A 194 -5.75 -14.47 -11.21
C THR A 194 -5.94 -14.92 -12.66
N GLY A 195 -6.95 -15.76 -12.94
CA GLY A 195 -7.18 -16.39 -14.24
C GLY A 195 -6.31 -17.62 -14.48
N PHE A 196 -5.45 -17.99 -13.51
CA PHE A 196 -4.68 -19.23 -13.53
C PHE A 196 -5.36 -20.25 -12.60
N GLU A 197 -6.17 -21.15 -13.17
CA GLU A 197 -7.05 -22.05 -12.39
C GLU A 197 -6.31 -22.80 -11.27
N ASP A 198 -5.12 -23.34 -11.54
CA ASP A 198 -4.31 -24.04 -10.55
C ASP A 198 -3.87 -23.13 -9.38
N LEU A 199 -3.52 -21.87 -9.67
CA LEU A 199 -3.14 -20.88 -8.66
C LEU A 199 -4.34 -20.43 -7.84
N ASP A 200 -5.46 -20.16 -8.51
CA ASP A 200 -6.71 -19.76 -7.88
C ASP A 200 -7.29 -20.88 -7.00
N ARG A 201 -7.15 -22.14 -7.42
CA ARG A 201 -7.50 -23.34 -6.65
C ARG A 201 -6.61 -23.56 -5.42
N MET A 202 -5.32 -23.22 -5.49
CA MET A 202 -4.38 -23.33 -4.36
C MET A 202 -4.46 -22.15 -3.37
N THR A 203 -4.81 -20.94 -3.83
CA THR A 203 -4.93 -19.74 -2.99
C THR A 203 -6.34 -19.49 -2.45
N ARG A 204 -7.37 -20.00 -3.15
CA ARG A 204 -8.77 -19.53 -3.12
C ARG A 204 -8.88 -18.03 -3.49
N GLY A 205 -8.10 -17.61 -4.48
CA GLY A 205 -7.93 -16.21 -4.88
C GLY A 205 -7.07 -15.39 -3.91
N LEU A 206 -6.61 -14.24 -4.40
CA LEU A 206 -5.87 -13.24 -3.62
C LEU A 206 -6.87 -12.42 -2.80
N LYS A 207 -6.66 -12.30 -1.49
CA LYS A 207 -7.67 -11.75 -0.57
C LYS A 207 -7.35 -10.30 -0.18
N PRO A 208 -8.38 -9.50 0.19
CA PRO A 208 -8.17 -8.17 0.77
C PRO A 208 -7.12 -8.20 1.90
N GLY A 209 -6.11 -7.35 1.80
CA GLY A 209 -5.05 -7.26 2.80
C GLY A 209 -3.92 -8.27 2.70
N GLU A 210 -3.91 -9.20 1.73
CA GLU A 210 -2.77 -10.08 1.48
C GLU A 210 -1.64 -9.34 0.72
N LEU A 211 -0.40 -9.47 1.20
CA LEU A 211 0.82 -9.15 0.46
C LEU A 211 1.32 -10.43 -0.22
N VAL A 212 1.35 -10.40 -1.54
CA VAL A 212 1.63 -11.53 -2.43
C VAL A 212 2.96 -11.27 -3.13
N LEU A 213 3.99 -12.05 -2.79
CA LEU A 213 5.30 -11.91 -3.42
C LEU A 213 5.44 -12.84 -4.63
N ILE A 214 5.86 -12.29 -5.77
CA ILE A 214 6.29 -13.07 -6.94
C ILE A 214 7.77 -12.76 -7.18
N ALA A 215 8.64 -13.74 -6.91
CA ALA A 215 10.09 -13.59 -7.05
C ALA A 215 10.63 -14.39 -8.25
N ALA A 216 11.57 -13.82 -9.01
CA ALA A 216 12.13 -14.49 -10.18
C ALA A 216 13.62 -14.17 -10.38
N ARG A 217 14.29 -14.90 -11.28
CA ARG A 217 15.59 -14.49 -11.83
C ARG A 217 15.39 -13.64 -13.10
N PRO A 218 16.37 -12.81 -13.49
CA PRO A 218 16.34 -12.06 -14.74
C PRO A 218 15.92 -12.90 -15.94
N SER A 219 15.12 -12.30 -16.81
CA SER A 219 14.64 -12.90 -18.06
C SER A 219 13.92 -14.25 -17.89
N VAL A 220 13.27 -14.52 -16.73
CA VAL A 220 12.37 -15.68 -16.55
C VAL A 220 10.91 -15.34 -16.87
N GLY A 221 10.53 -14.05 -16.84
CA GLY A 221 9.18 -13.59 -17.19
C GLY A 221 8.39 -12.89 -16.09
N LYS A 222 9.02 -12.55 -14.94
CA LYS A 222 8.41 -11.85 -13.77
C LYS A 222 7.29 -10.86 -14.13
N THR A 223 7.64 -9.82 -14.87
CA THR A 223 6.72 -8.75 -15.31
C THR A 223 5.66 -9.26 -16.27
N ALA A 224 5.98 -10.18 -17.18
CA ALA A 224 5.00 -10.73 -18.12
C ALA A 224 3.92 -11.56 -17.41
N PHE A 225 4.32 -12.40 -16.44
CA PHE A 225 3.37 -13.14 -15.61
C PHE A 225 2.43 -12.21 -14.83
N ALA A 226 2.98 -11.13 -14.24
CA ALA A 226 2.18 -10.12 -13.56
C ALA A 226 1.23 -9.35 -14.52
N LEU A 227 1.68 -9.03 -15.74
CA LEU A 227 0.82 -8.41 -16.77
C LEU A 227 -0.28 -9.35 -17.28
N ASN A 228 -0.04 -10.67 -17.31
CA ASN A 228 -1.09 -11.65 -17.62
C ASN A 228 -2.15 -11.65 -16.50
N ILE A 229 -1.74 -11.69 -15.22
CA ILE A 229 -2.67 -11.55 -14.08
C ILE A 229 -3.46 -10.23 -14.18
N ALA A 230 -2.79 -9.11 -14.44
CA ALA A 230 -3.45 -7.80 -14.60
C ALA A 230 -4.50 -7.83 -15.72
N ALA A 231 -4.14 -8.37 -16.89
CA ALA A 231 -5.05 -8.47 -18.03
C ALA A 231 -6.28 -9.31 -17.69
N ASN A 232 -6.12 -10.48 -17.09
CA ASN A 232 -7.25 -11.37 -16.74
C ASN A 232 -8.19 -10.69 -15.71
N VAL A 233 -7.62 -10.02 -14.71
CA VAL A 233 -8.37 -9.31 -13.67
C VAL A 233 -9.16 -8.13 -14.25
N CYS A 234 -8.57 -7.32 -15.12
CA CYS A 234 -9.28 -6.23 -15.79
C CYS A 234 -10.32 -6.72 -16.81
N LEU A 235 -9.95 -7.68 -17.67
CA LEU A 235 -10.66 -7.96 -18.92
C LEU A 235 -11.69 -9.09 -18.84
N ASP A 236 -11.53 -9.99 -17.87
CA ASP A 236 -12.40 -11.17 -17.68
C ASP A 236 -13.14 -11.11 -16.32
N SER A 237 -12.62 -10.35 -15.35
CA SER A 237 -13.29 -10.09 -14.05
C SER A 237 -13.80 -8.66 -13.88
N HIS A 238 -13.56 -7.74 -14.82
CA HIS A 238 -13.98 -6.33 -14.78
C HIS A 238 -13.63 -5.59 -13.47
N LYS A 239 -12.42 -5.85 -12.94
CA LYS A 239 -11.90 -5.29 -11.69
C LYS A 239 -10.87 -4.18 -11.93
N THR A 240 -10.82 -3.20 -11.03
CA THR A 240 -9.90 -2.04 -11.15
C THR A 240 -8.49 -2.40 -10.67
N VAL A 241 -7.49 -2.27 -11.55
CA VAL A 241 -6.10 -2.65 -11.27
C VAL A 241 -5.15 -1.46 -11.41
N ALA A 242 -4.28 -1.27 -10.42
CA ALA A 242 -3.17 -0.32 -10.47
C ALA A 242 -1.82 -1.04 -10.66
N ILE A 243 -1.03 -0.62 -11.65
CA ILE A 243 0.33 -1.13 -11.90
C ILE A 243 1.33 0.01 -11.69
N PHE A 244 2.19 -0.13 -10.69
CA PHE A 244 3.35 0.73 -10.49
C PHE A 244 4.59 0.01 -11.03
N SER A 245 5.19 0.49 -12.11
CA SER A 245 6.40 -0.11 -12.68
C SER A 245 7.57 0.84 -12.60
N LEU A 246 8.53 0.52 -11.74
CA LEU A 246 9.71 1.35 -11.55
C LEU A 246 10.81 0.99 -12.54
N GLU A 247 10.73 -0.20 -13.16
CA GLU A 247 11.70 -0.72 -14.15
C GLU A 247 11.34 -0.42 -15.62
N MET A 248 10.07 -0.19 -15.95
CA MET A 248 9.61 -0.23 -17.34
C MET A 248 8.57 0.85 -17.68
N PRO A 249 8.79 1.67 -18.73
CA PRO A 249 7.83 2.70 -19.13
C PRO A 249 6.52 2.10 -19.64
N ALA A 250 5.40 2.76 -19.34
CA ALA A 250 4.05 2.26 -19.55
C ALA A 250 3.77 1.78 -21.00
N PRO A 251 4.24 2.44 -22.08
CA PRO A 251 4.04 1.96 -23.45
C PRO A 251 4.62 0.56 -23.71
N LEU A 252 5.70 0.15 -23.03
CA LEU A 252 6.26 -1.20 -23.16
C LEU A 252 5.45 -2.26 -22.40
N LEU A 253 4.77 -1.87 -21.32
CA LEU A 253 3.83 -2.73 -20.60
C LEU A 253 2.55 -2.94 -21.41
N VAL A 254 1.94 -1.85 -21.88
CA VAL A 254 0.73 -1.87 -22.72
C VAL A 254 0.97 -2.68 -24.00
N LYS A 255 2.13 -2.50 -24.66
CA LYS A 255 2.49 -3.29 -25.85
C LYS A 255 2.60 -4.81 -25.58
N ARG A 256 3.05 -5.22 -24.39
CA ARG A 256 3.05 -6.64 -23.98
C ARG A 256 1.64 -7.15 -23.70
N MET A 257 0.79 -6.33 -23.07
CA MET A 257 -0.62 -6.67 -22.86
C MET A 257 -1.37 -6.80 -24.19
N LEU A 258 -1.11 -5.91 -25.17
CA LEU A 258 -1.64 -6.03 -26.53
C LEU A 258 -1.19 -7.33 -27.24
N ALA A 259 0.08 -7.74 -27.06
CA ALA A 259 0.59 -9.00 -27.62
C ALA A 259 -0.07 -10.24 -26.98
N TYR A 260 -0.32 -10.20 -25.67
CA TYR A 260 -1.03 -11.22 -24.90
C TYR A 260 -2.51 -11.31 -25.29
N VAL A 261 -3.25 -10.20 -25.18
CA VAL A 261 -4.69 -10.13 -25.42
C VAL A 261 -5.05 -10.37 -26.89
N GLY A 262 -4.21 -9.91 -27.83
CA GLY A 262 -4.41 -10.14 -29.26
C GLY A 262 -3.85 -11.48 -29.76
N GLN A 263 -3.01 -12.17 -28.99
CA GLN A 263 -2.15 -13.26 -29.46
C GLN A 263 -1.45 -12.90 -30.78
N VAL A 264 -0.64 -11.83 -30.72
CA VAL A 264 0.14 -11.28 -31.85
C VAL A 264 1.59 -11.14 -31.42
N SER A 265 2.52 -11.62 -32.27
CA SER A 265 3.95 -11.65 -31.95
C SER A 265 4.56 -10.25 -31.81
N LEU A 266 5.19 -9.95 -30.68
CA LEU A 266 5.94 -8.70 -30.44
C LEU A 266 6.97 -8.45 -31.55
N SER A 267 7.68 -9.50 -31.95
CA SER A 267 8.69 -9.49 -33.02
C SER A 267 8.10 -9.31 -34.43
N ARG A 268 6.77 -9.25 -34.58
CA ARG A 268 6.08 -8.82 -35.80
C ARG A 268 5.56 -7.39 -35.70
N MET A 269 5.09 -6.96 -34.52
CA MET A 269 4.71 -5.56 -34.26
C MET A 269 5.87 -4.58 -34.52
N ASP A 270 7.11 -4.97 -34.21
CA ASP A 270 8.31 -4.16 -34.46
C ASP A 270 8.83 -4.20 -35.90
N LYS A 271 8.17 -4.91 -36.82
CA LYS A 271 8.60 -5.02 -38.22
C LYS A 271 7.69 -4.21 -39.13
N HIS A 272 8.30 -3.41 -40.00
CA HIS A 272 7.60 -2.74 -41.10
C HIS A 272 6.85 -3.77 -41.97
N MET A 273 5.52 -3.66 -42.03
CA MET A 273 4.63 -4.65 -42.66
C MET A 273 4.82 -6.08 -42.11
N GLY A 274 5.11 -6.21 -40.81
CA GLY A 274 5.32 -7.49 -40.13
C GLY A 274 4.04 -8.23 -39.73
N LEU A 275 2.91 -7.54 -39.72
CA LEU A 275 1.57 -8.07 -39.43
C LEU A 275 0.83 -8.37 -40.73
N ASN A 276 -0.08 -9.36 -40.70
CA ASN A 276 -1.10 -9.55 -41.72
C ASN A 276 -2.48 -9.08 -41.22
N ASP A 277 -3.43 -8.92 -42.14
CA ASP A 277 -4.80 -8.42 -41.91
C ASP A 277 -5.51 -9.09 -40.72
N SER A 278 -5.27 -10.39 -40.48
CA SER A 278 -5.85 -11.12 -39.35
C SER A 278 -5.11 -10.89 -38.02
N GLU A 279 -3.82 -10.58 -38.04
CA GLU A 279 -3.07 -10.15 -36.87
C GLU A 279 -3.40 -8.69 -36.51
N GLU A 280 -3.47 -7.80 -37.50
CA GLU A 280 -3.92 -6.41 -37.34
C GLU A 280 -5.35 -6.36 -36.79
N GLY A 281 -6.28 -7.12 -37.37
CA GLY A 281 -7.65 -7.21 -36.86
C GLY A 281 -7.76 -7.82 -35.44
N ARG A 282 -6.81 -8.66 -35.01
CA ARG A 282 -6.74 -9.10 -33.59
C ARG A 282 -6.15 -8.02 -32.69
N LEU A 283 -5.16 -7.28 -33.16
CA LEU A 283 -4.51 -6.21 -32.42
C LEU A 283 -5.47 -5.03 -32.16
N ILE A 284 -6.32 -4.69 -33.13
CA ILE A 284 -7.40 -3.69 -32.96
C ILE A 284 -8.37 -4.14 -31.86
N ARG A 285 -8.90 -5.38 -31.92
CA ARG A 285 -9.78 -5.90 -30.85
C ARG A 285 -9.11 -6.00 -29.48
N ALA A 286 -7.79 -6.18 -29.43
CA ALA A 286 -7.02 -6.16 -28.18
C ALA A 286 -6.85 -4.73 -27.64
N TYR A 287 -6.71 -3.74 -28.53
CA TYR A 287 -6.75 -2.32 -28.17
C TYR A 287 -8.13 -1.93 -27.63
N ASP A 288 -9.22 -2.27 -28.32
CA ASP A 288 -10.59 -1.98 -27.89
C ASP A 288 -10.85 -2.54 -26.48
N ARG A 289 -10.53 -3.83 -26.24
CA ARG A 289 -10.64 -4.47 -24.92
C ARG A 289 -9.82 -3.76 -23.82
N LEU A 290 -8.63 -3.26 -24.15
CA LEU A 290 -7.75 -2.57 -23.19
C LEU A 290 -8.08 -1.08 -23.02
N TYR A 291 -8.85 -0.49 -23.94
CA TYR A 291 -9.34 0.88 -23.84
C TYR A 291 -10.53 0.98 -22.87
N ASP A 292 -11.45 0.01 -22.92
CA ASP A 292 -12.59 -0.11 -22.01
C ASP A 292 -12.22 -0.72 -20.64
N ALA A 293 -10.93 -0.87 -20.33
CA ALA A 293 -10.44 -1.54 -19.13
C ALA A 293 -10.09 -0.57 -17.99
N GLU A 294 -10.51 -0.92 -16.77
CA GLU A 294 -10.17 -0.22 -15.51
C GLU A 294 -8.70 -0.47 -15.08
N LEU A 295 -7.75 -0.12 -15.96
CA LEU A 295 -6.33 -0.39 -15.85
C LEU A 295 -5.53 0.91 -15.74
N TYR A 296 -4.94 1.14 -14.56
CA TYR A 296 -4.18 2.34 -14.25
C TYR A 296 -2.69 2.01 -14.17
N ILE A 297 -1.84 2.71 -14.91
CA ILE A 297 -0.39 2.48 -14.95
C ILE A 297 0.36 3.75 -14.52
N ASP A 298 1.35 3.58 -13.66
CA ASP A 298 2.29 4.59 -13.19
C ASP A 298 3.72 4.08 -13.40
N ASP A 299 4.47 4.73 -14.30
CA ASP A 299 5.86 4.40 -14.63
C ASP A 299 6.88 5.38 -14.03
N TYR A 300 6.49 6.17 -13.01
CA TYR A 300 7.41 7.07 -12.34
C TYR A 300 8.38 6.30 -11.43
N SER A 301 9.61 6.11 -11.93
CA SER A 301 10.65 5.27 -11.31
C SER A 301 11.12 5.71 -9.92
N MET A 302 10.80 6.94 -9.50
CA MET A 302 11.15 7.51 -8.19
C MET A 302 9.98 7.49 -7.18
N ASN A 303 8.88 6.78 -7.47
CA ASN A 303 7.77 6.59 -6.54
C ASN A 303 8.22 6.02 -5.18
N THR A 304 7.96 6.76 -4.10
CA THR A 304 8.12 6.26 -2.73
C THR A 304 6.95 5.36 -2.33
N PRO A 305 7.04 4.61 -1.21
CA PRO A 305 5.89 3.85 -0.70
C PRO A 305 4.67 4.75 -0.42
N ALA A 306 4.91 5.99 0.03
CA ALA A 306 3.86 6.98 0.31
C ALA A 306 3.19 7.50 -0.97
N ASP A 307 3.94 7.76 -2.04
CA ASP A 307 3.38 8.14 -3.34
C ASP A 307 2.41 7.07 -3.86
N ILE A 308 2.83 5.80 -3.81
CA ILE A 308 2.03 4.65 -4.21
C ILE A 308 0.74 4.61 -3.38
N MET A 309 0.84 4.71 -2.05
CA MET A 309 -0.32 4.70 -1.15
C MET A 309 -1.28 5.87 -1.39
N SER A 310 -0.77 7.08 -1.60
CA SER A 310 -1.56 8.27 -1.87
C SER A 310 -2.28 8.20 -3.22
N LYS A 311 -1.63 7.67 -4.26
CA LYS A 311 -2.23 7.41 -5.57
C LYS A 311 -3.30 6.31 -5.50
N CYS A 312 -3.03 5.20 -4.80
CA CYS A 312 -4.01 4.14 -4.57
C CYS A 312 -5.23 4.62 -3.78
N ARG A 313 -5.04 5.45 -2.74
CA ARG A 313 -6.12 6.07 -1.96
C ARG A 313 -7.01 6.98 -2.81
N ARG A 314 -6.41 7.73 -3.74
CA ARG A 314 -7.15 8.59 -4.68
C ARG A 314 -7.97 7.74 -5.65
N LEU A 315 -7.31 6.80 -6.33
CA LEU A 315 -7.95 5.88 -7.28
C LEU A 315 -9.10 5.09 -6.63
N LYS A 316 -8.90 4.51 -5.44
CA LYS A 316 -9.94 3.77 -4.72
C LYS A 316 -11.17 4.62 -4.34
N ARG A 317 -11.02 5.94 -4.22
CA ARG A 317 -12.13 6.86 -3.96
C ARG A 317 -12.87 7.27 -5.25
N GLU A 318 -12.14 7.43 -6.34
CA GLU A 318 -12.64 8.00 -7.60
C GLU A 318 -13.23 6.93 -8.54
N HIS A 319 -12.61 5.75 -8.61
CA HIS A 319 -12.98 4.66 -9.53
C HIS A 319 -13.15 3.29 -8.83
N GLY A 320 -12.65 3.14 -7.60
CA GLY A 320 -12.50 1.83 -6.96
C GLY A 320 -11.07 1.29 -7.13
N LEU A 321 -10.77 0.15 -6.49
CA LEU A 321 -9.47 -0.53 -6.57
C LEU A 321 -9.56 -1.94 -5.97
N ASP A 322 -9.29 -2.95 -6.80
CA ASP A 322 -9.32 -4.37 -6.45
C ASP A 322 -7.94 -5.00 -6.32
N LEU A 323 -6.95 -4.55 -7.09
CA LEU A 323 -5.61 -5.15 -7.13
C LEU A 323 -4.54 -4.07 -7.35
N ILE A 324 -3.43 -4.18 -6.63
CA ILE A 324 -2.23 -3.37 -6.87
C ILE A 324 -1.08 -4.31 -7.26
N ILE A 325 -0.37 -3.99 -8.34
CA ILE A 325 0.86 -4.65 -8.77
C ILE A 325 2.00 -3.64 -8.68
N VAL A 326 3.11 -4.03 -8.03
CA VAL A 326 4.30 -3.19 -7.91
C VAL A 326 5.51 -3.93 -8.47
N ASP A 327 5.92 -3.56 -9.68
CA ASP A 327 7.19 -3.99 -10.29
C ASP A 327 8.32 -3.09 -9.78
N TYR A 328 8.75 -3.35 -8.55
CA TYR A 328 9.70 -2.50 -7.84
C TYR A 328 11.14 -2.73 -8.29
N LEU A 329 11.87 -1.62 -8.40
CA LEU A 329 13.27 -1.59 -8.79
C LEU A 329 14.19 -2.17 -7.70
N GLN A 330 15.15 -3.03 -8.06
CA GLN A 330 16.33 -3.30 -7.23
C GLN A 330 17.43 -2.22 -7.41
N LEU A 331 17.07 -0.94 -7.57
CA LEU A 331 18.03 0.16 -7.65
C LEU A 331 18.28 0.83 -6.29
N MET A 332 19.48 0.59 -5.76
CA MET A 332 20.30 1.62 -5.13
C MET A 332 21.77 1.27 -5.42
N THR A 333 22.60 2.30 -5.59
CA THR A 333 23.95 2.25 -6.18
C THR A 333 24.93 1.24 -5.57
N THR A 334 25.77 0.65 -6.44
CA THR A 334 26.86 -0.26 -6.06
C THR A 334 27.94 0.44 -5.23
N GLY A 335 27.93 0.26 -3.91
CA GLY A 335 28.98 0.75 -3.01
C GLY A 335 29.01 -0.01 -1.68
N LYS A 336 30.19 -0.50 -1.28
CA LYS A 336 30.37 -1.37 -0.10
C LYS A 336 29.98 -0.75 1.26
N ALA A 337 29.72 0.57 1.31
CA ALA A 337 29.32 1.27 2.53
C ALA A 337 27.80 1.34 2.75
N TYR A 338 26.98 1.03 1.75
CA TYR A 338 25.51 1.21 1.78
C TYR A 338 24.71 -0.10 1.78
N GLU A 339 25.38 -1.24 1.90
CA GLU A 339 24.75 -2.56 1.75
C GLU A 339 23.72 -2.87 2.86
N SER A 340 23.95 -2.39 4.08
CA SER A 340 23.00 -2.45 5.21
C SER A 340 21.76 -1.58 4.96
N SER A 341 21.95 -0.36 4.48
CA SER A 341 20.87 0.58 4.15
C SER A 341 19.93 0.00 3.07
N ARG A 342 20.47 -0.70 2.07
CA ARG A 342 19.69 -1.41 1.05
C ARG A 342 18.78 -2.49 1.66
N VAL A 343 19.31 -3.36 2.52
CA VAL A 343 18.51 -4.40 3.21
C VAL A 343 17.42 -3.77 4.07
N GLN A 344 17.73 -2.67 4.76
CA GLN A 344 16.78 -1.94 5.59
C GLN A 344 15.67 -1.27 4.76
N ALA A 345 15.99 -0.66 3.61
CA ALA A 345 15.02 -0.03 2.71
C ALA A 345 14.08 -1.05 2.03
N VAL A 346 14.60 -2.22 1.63
CA VAL A 346 13.77 -3.31 1.09
C VAL A 346 12.87 -3.90 2.20
N SER A 347 13.36 -3.95 3.44
CA SER A 347 12.57 -4.40 4.60
C SER A 347 11.49 -3.40 5.02
N SER A 348 11.74 -2.09 4.95
CA SER A 348 10.69 -1.09 5.22
C SER A 348 9.66 -1.01 4.10
N MET A 349 10.08 -1.12 2.83
CA MET A 349 9.17 -1.23 1.68
C MET A 349 8.20 -2.41 1.86
N SER A 350 8.72 -3.59 2.21
CA SER A 350 7.92 -4.78 2.50
C SER A 350 6.83 -4.54 3.56
N ARG A 351 7.25 -4.09 4.73
CA ARG A 351 6.37 -3.85 5.87
C ARG A 351 5.33 -2.77 5.57
N ASN A 352 5.72 -1.70 4.88
CA ASN A 352 4.82 -0.65 4.44
C ASN A 352 3.79 -1.20 3.44
N MET A 353 4.20 -1.99 2.44
CA MET A 353 3.26 -2.63 1.50
C MET A 353 2.28 -3.57 2.22
N LYS A 354 2.71 -4.34 3.23
CA LYS A 354 1.80 -5.17 4.02
C LYS A 354 0.79 -4.34 4.83
N LEU A 355 1.25 -3.22 5.43
CA LEU A 355 0.36 -2.29 6.14
C LEU A 355 -0.63 -1.62 5.18
N TYR A 356 -0.18 -1.19 3.99
CA TYR A 356 -1.04 -0.56 2.99
C TYR A 356 -2.05 -1.52 2.39
N ALA A 357 -1.68 -2.78 2.13
CA ALA A 357 -2.62 -3.83 1.71
C ALA A 357 -3.78 -3.95 2.71
N GLY A 358 -3.45 -4.04 4.00
CA GLY A 358 -4.42 -4.11 5.09
C GLY A 358 -5.28 -2.85 5.20
N ALA A 359 -4.67 -1.66 5.22
CA ALA A 359 -5.36 -0.38 5.37
C ALA A 359 -6.20 0.04 4.14
N LEU A 360 -5.90 -0.48 2.95
CA LEU A 360 -6.76 -0.33 1.77
C LEU A 360 -7.84 -1.43 1.66
N GLY A 361 -7.65 -2.57 2.33
CA GLY A 361 -8.45 -3.77 2.08
C GLY A 361 -8.31 -4.26 0.64
N VAL A 362 -7.07 -4.35 0.13
CA VAL A 362 -6.74 -4.68 -1.27
C VAL A 362 -5.52 -5.62 -1.30
N PRO A 363 -5.52 -6.71 -2.08
CA PRO A 363 -4.31 -7.50 -2.31
C PRO A 363 -3.23 -6.70 -3.05
N ILE A 364 -1.98 -6.81 -2.59
CA ILE A 364 -0.82 -6.20 -3.25
C ILE A 364 0.13 -7.29 -3.75
N VAL A 365 0.37 -7.32 -5.06
CA VAL A 365 1.33 -8.20 -5.72
C VAL A 365 2.66 -7.47 -5.91
N LEU A 366 3.68 -7.88 -5.16
CA LEU A 366 5.01 -7.27 -5.13
C LEU A 366 6.02 -8.14 -5.90
N LEU A 367 6.65 -7.60 -6.95
CA LEU A 367 7.47 -8.37 -7.88
C LEU A 367 8.97 -8.29 -7.56
N SER A 368 9.51 -9.28 -6.86
CA SER A 368 10.91 -9.31 -6.42
C SER A 368 11.88 -9.99 -7.39
N GLN A 369 13.17 -9.70 -7.26
CA GLN A 369 14.25 -10.43 -7.92
C GLN A 369 15.00 -11.29 -6.90
N MET A 370 15.15 -12.58 -7.20
CA MET A 370 15.91 -13.53 -6.40
C MET A 370 17.41 -13.20 -6.38
N SER A 371 18.07 -13.54 -5.26
CA SER A 371 19.53 -13.48 -5.14
C SER A 371 20.25 -14.44 -6.11
N ARG A 372 21.59 -14.33 -6.16
CA ARG A 372 22.45 -15.22 -6.97
C ARG A 372 22.93 -16.47 -6.22
N ASP A 373 22.46 -16.71 -5.00
CA ASP A 373 22.87 -17.89 -4.22
C ASP A 373 22.27 -19.20 -4.76
N ILE A 374 21.12 -19.16 -5.43
CA ILE A 374 20.49 -20.27 -6.16
C ILE A 374 21.41 -20.87 -7.26
N ASP A 375 22.29 -20.09 -7.88
CA ASP A 375 23.23 -20.58 -8.90
C ASP A 375 24.39 -21.40 -8.29
N LYS A 376 24.46 -21.50 -6.96
CA LYS A 376 25.51 -22.20 -6.20
C LYS A 376 25.04 -23.51 -5.55
N ARG A 377 23.74 -23.83 -5.61
CA ARG A 377 23.18 -25.09 -5.10
C ARG A 377 23.01 -26.09 -6.23
N ASP A 378 23.35 -27.36 -5.98
CA ASP A 378 23.19 -28.44 -6.95
C ASP A 378 21.71 -28.69 -7.35
N ASP A 379 20.74 -28.25 -6.53
CA ASP A 379 19.30 -28.38 -6.78
C ASP A 379 18.74 -27.30 -7.71
N HIS A 380 19.43 -26.17 -7.85
CA HIS A 380 18.99 -24.92 -8.51
C HIS A 380 17.52 -24.51 -8.26
N THR A 381 16.89 -25.01 -7.20
CA THR A 381 15.44 -24.93 -6.97
C THR A 381 15.15 -23.79 -6.01
N PRO A 382 14.29 -22.80 -6.36
CA PRO A 382 13.99 -21.68 -5.48
C PRO A 382 13.44 -22.07 -4.11
N GLN A 383 13.99 -21.42 -3.09
CA GLN A 383 13.63 -21.56 -1.69
C GLN A 383 13.43 -20.16 -1.07
N LEU A 384 12.70 -20.08 0.05
CA LEU A 384 12.45 -18.80 0.73
C LEU A 384 13.75 -18.04 1.08
N SER A 385 14.79 -18.80 1.42
CA SER A 385 16.16 -18.31 1.66
C SER A 385 16.81 -17.59 0.48
N ASP A 386 16.32 -17.72 -0.76
CA ASP A 386 16.85 -16.98 -1.93
C ASP A 386 16.43 -15.50 -1.93
N LEU A 387 15.47 -15.12 -1.08
CA LEU A 387 15.09 -13.73 -0.75
C LEU A 387 16.07 -13.08 0.25
N ARG A 388 17.25 -13.67 0.45
CA ARG A 388 18.21 -13.44 1.54
C ARG A 388 18.53 -11.99 1.90
N GLU A 389 18.49 -11.10 0.91
CA GLU A 389 18.74 -9.65 1.07
C GLU A 389 17.55 -8.90 1.69
N SER A 390 16.50 -9.64 2.07
CA SER A 390 15.21 -9.15 2.50
C SER A 390 14.47 -10.17 3.38
N GLY A 391 15.08 -10.63 4.49
CA GLY A 391 14.45 -11.57 5.43
C GLY A 391 13.11 -11.07 6.00
N ALA A 392 12.86 -9.75 6.00
CA ALA A 392 11.55 -9.18 6.31
C ALA A 392 10.49 -9.46 5.24
N ILE A 393 10.83 -9.45 3.94
CA ILE A 393 9.91 -9.80 2.84
C ILE A 393 9.35 -11.21 3.05
N GLU A 394 10.19 -12.17 3.42
CA GLU A 394 9.73 -13.53 3.72
C GLU A 394 8.73 -13.55 4.88
N GLN A 395 8.93 -12.73 5.90
CA GLN A 395 8.08 -12.70 7.10
C GLN A 395 6.76 -11.97 6.85
N ASP A 396 6.80 -10.76 6.30
CA ASP A 396 5.64 -9.89 6.08
C ASP A 396 4.62 -10.50 5.11
N ALA A 397 5.09 -11.09 4.00
CA ALA A 397 4.22 -11.63 2.97
C ALA A 397 3.28 -12.73 3.48
N ASP A 398 2.08 -12.81 2.92
CA ASP A 398 1.10 -13.87 3.18
C ASP A 398 1.27 -15.04 2.20
N VAL A 399 1.63 -14.70 0.96
CA VAL A 399 1.87 -15.63 -0.14
C VAL A 399 3.25 -15.34 -0.74
N VAL A 400 4.04 -16.37 -1.00
CA VAL A 400 5.34 -16.27 -1.69
C VAL A 400 5.42 -17.33 -2.78
N MET A 401 5.59 -16.87 -4.02
CA MET A 401 5.76 -17.67 -5.22
C MET A 401 7.10 -17.37 -5.89
N PHE A 402 7.74 -18.39 -6.44
CA PHE A 402 8.92 -18.22 -7.29
C PHE A 402 8.62 -18.65 -8.73
N LEU A 403 8.90 -17.77 -9.69
CA LEU A 403 8.86 -18.11 -11.11
C LEU A 403 10.23 -18.66 -11.54
N HIS A 404 10.27 -19.92 -11.98
CA HIS A 404 11.48 -20.69 -12.28
C HIS A 404 11.39 -21.34 -13.66
N ASN A 405 12.43 -21.23 -14.48
CA ASN A 405 12.53 -21.97 -15.73
C ASN A 405 13.67 -23.00 -15.61
N PRO A 406 13.38 -24.31 -15.58
CA PRO A 406 14.39 -25.35 -15.42
C PRO A 406 15.41 -25.42 -16.57
N SER A 407 15.09 -24.98 -17.79
CA SER A 407 16.01 -25.07 -18.95
C SER A 407 17.31 -24.29 -18.76
N LYS A 408 17.28 -23.26 -17.89
CA LYS A 408 18.45 -22.46 -17.52
C LYS A 408 19.49 -23.23 -16.71
N TYR A 409 19.11 -24.38 -16.16
CA TYR A 409 19.92 -25.19 -15.25
C TYR A 409 20.05 -26.65 -15.75
N ALA A 410 19.00 -27.22 -16.36
CA ALA A 410 18.96 -28.56 -16.92
C ALA A 410 19.03 -28.53 -18.46
N LYS A 411 20.18 -28.94 -19.03
CA LYS A 411 20.33 -29.11 -20.49
C LYS A 411 19.30 -30.11 -21.03
N GLY A 412 18.70 -29.79 -22.17
CA GLY A 412 17.69 -30.62 -22.83
C GLY A 412 16.27 -30.48 -22.28
N PHE A 413 16.08 -29.70 -21.21
CA PHE A 413 14.75 -29.35 -20.72
C PHE A 413 14.11 -28.25 -21.61
N PRO A 414 12.83 -28.33 -22.01
CA PRO A 414 12.22 -27.35 -22.91
C PRO A 414 12.22 -25.92 -22.35
N GLU A 415 12.57 -24.95 -23.18
CA GLU A 415 12.66 -23.53 -22.78
C GLU A 415 11.29 -22.87 -22.56
N ASP A 416 10.23 -23.44 -23.16
CA ASP A 416 8.83 -22.99 -23.03
C ASP A 416 8.13 -23.56 -21.79
N ILE A 417 8.80 -24.34 -20.93
CA ILE A 417 8.21 -24.86 -19.69
C ILE A 417 8.76 -24.08 -18.48
N VAL A 418 7.84 -23.49 -17.72
CA VAL A 418 8.12 -22.67 -16.54
C VAL A 418 7.32 -23.20 -15.35
N GLN A 419 7.87 -23.10 -14.16
CA GLN A 419 7.19 -23.48 -12.91
C GLN A 419 6.90 -22.23 -12.08
N LEU A 420 5.70 -22.19 -11.50
CA LEU A 420 5.31 -21.25 -10.46
C LEU A 420 5.28 -22.01 -9.13
N LEU A 421 6.34 -21.80 -8.35
CA LEU A 421 6.64 -22.56 -7.14
C LEU A 421 6.09 -21.82 -5.92
N LEU A 422 4.90 -22.21 -5.46
CA LEU A 422 4.29 -21.67 -4.25
C LEU A 422 5.04 -22.22 -3.03
N ARG A 423 5.75 -21.36 -2.30
CA ARG A 423 6.63 -21.72 -1.17
C ARG A 423 6.18 -21.16 0.17
N LYS A 424 5.31 -20.14 0.19
CA LYS A 424 4.56 -19.71 1.37
C LYS A 424 3.11 -19.46 0.99
N ASN A 425 2.18 -19.93 1.81
CA ASN A 425 0.77 -19.61 1.73
C ASN A 425 0.23 -19.65 3.17
N ARG A 426 -0.08 -18.49 3.78
CA ARG A 426 -0.61 -18.43 5.15
C ARG A 426 -1.99 -19.06 5.29
N ASN A 427 -2.74 -19.14 4.18
CA ASN A 427 -4.19 -19.44 4.16
C ASN A 427 -4.53 -20.70 3.34
N GLY A 428 -3.56 -21.56 3.02
CA GLY A 428 -3.76 -22.73 2.17
C GLY A 428 -2.49 -23.56 1.91
N PRO A 429 -2.54 -24.53 0.98
CA PRO A 429 -1.40 -25.39 0.65
C PRO A 429 -0.26 -24.66 -0.07
N ILE A 430 0.92 -25.28 -0.04
CA ILE A 430 2.08 -24.98 -0.90
C ILE A 430 2.23 -26.07 -1.97
N GLY A 431 3.01 -25.81 -3.03
CA GLY A 431 3.20 -26.77 -4.13
C GLY A 431 3.75 -26.14 -5.40
N ASP A 432 3.75 -26.91 -6.48
CA ASP A 432 4.35 -26.53 -7.77
C ASP A 432 3.28 -26.53 -8.86
N ILE A 433 3.09 -25.38 -9.50
CA ILE A 433 2.19 -25.18 -10.63
C ILE A 433 3.03 -25.15 -11.91
N HIS A 434 2.56 -25.81 -12.97
CA HIS A 434 3.28 -25.94 -14.23
C HIS A 434 2.63 -25.03 -15.27
N LEU A 435 3.46 -24.25 -15.95
CA LEU A 435 3.05 -23.24 -16.92
C LEU A 435 3.83 -23.44 -18.22
N LYS A 436 3.17 -23.14 -19.34
CA LYS A 436 3.81 -22.99 -20.64
C LYS A 436 4.04 -21.51 -20.93
N TRP A 437 5.17 -21.17 -21.55
CA TRP A 437 5.61 -19.82 -21.86
C TRP A 437 5.76 -19.60 -23.37
N THR A 438 4.81 -18.88 -23.96
CA THR A 438 4.88 -18.47 -25.37
C THR A 438 5.51 -17.07 -25.46
N GLY A 439 6.84 -17.05 -25.58
CA GLY A 439 7.64 -15.82 -25.54
C GLY A 439 7.38 -14.82 -26.68
N GLU A 440 6.80 -15.24 -27.81
CA GLU A 440 6.42 -14.33 -28.89
C GLU A 440 5.26 -13.39 -28.51
N THR A 441 4.26 -13.90 -27.77
CA THR A 441 3.07 -13.16 -27.32
C THR A 441 3.14 -12.76 -25.84
N THR A 442 4.22 -13.13 -25.15
CA THR A 442 4.41 -12.97 -23.70
C THR A 442 3.28 -13.59 -22.86
N THR A 443 2.86 -14.80 -23.26
CA THR A 443 1.74 -15.54 -22.69
C THR A 443 2.24 -16.65 -21.77
N PHE A 444 1.70 -16.72 -20.56
CA PHE A 444 1.69 -17.91 -19.73
C PHE A 444 0.35 -18.65 -19.87
N GLU A 445 0.42 -19.96 -20.12
CA GLU A 445 -0.72 -20.87 -20.21
C GLU A 445 -0.58 -21.96 -19.14
N ALA A 446 -1.67 -22.56 -18.67
CA ALA A 446 -1.59 -23.72 -17.78
C ALA A 446 -1.05 -24.95 -18.52
N LEU A 447 -0.19 -25.74 -17.85
CA LEU A 447 0.36 -26.99 -18.39
C LEU A 447 -0.03 -28.14 -17.45
N THR A 448 -0.57 -29.23 -17.98
CA THR A 448 -0.95 -30.37 -17.12
C THR A 448 0.28 -31.05 -16.53
N LYS A 449 0.09 -31.75 -15.41
CA LYS A 449 1.18 -32.49 -14.79
C LYS A 449 1.70 -33.60 -15.71
N GLU A 450 0.79 -34.25 -16.44
CA GLU A 450 1.08 -35.30 -17.40
C GLU A 450 1.97 -34.80 -18.55
N GLU A 451 1.71 -33.61 -19.09
CA GLU A 451 2.55 -32.95 -20.09
C GLU A 451 3.93 -32.57 -19.51
N TYR A 452 3.96 -32.02 -18.29
CA TYR A 452 5.21 -31.67 -17.60
C TYR A 452 6.10 -32.90 -17.34
N ASP A 453 5.54 -33.97 -16.75
CA ASP A 453 6.30 -35.20 -16.44
C ASP A 453 6.75 -35.92 -17.74
N ALA A 454 5.97 -35.85 -18.82
CA ALA A 454 6.38 -36.33 -20.14
C ALA A 454 7.56 -35.53 -20.72
N ALA A 455 7.50 -34.20 -20.68
CA ALA A 455 8.59 -33.32 -21.13
C ALA A 455 9.87 -33.51 -20.30
N ARG A 456 9.73 -33.71 -18.98
CA ARG A 456 10.82 -34.00 -18.05
C ARG A 456 11.50 -35.35 -18.34
N GLU A 457 10.74 -36.40 -18.62
CA GLU A 457 11.30 -37.70 -19.02
C GLU A 457 11.95 -37.64 -20.41
N GLN A 458 11.42 -36.86 -21.35
CA GLN A 458 12.06 -36.60 -22.65
C GLN A 458 13.42 -35.89 -22.46
N ALA A 459 13.46 -34.82 -21.65
CA ALA A 459 14.68 -34.08 -21.34
C ALA A 459 15.75 -34.96 -20.70
N LYS A 460 15.35 -35.80 -19.74
CA LYS A 460 16.23 -36.76 -19.07
C LYS A 460 16.82 -37.78 -20.05
N ARG A 461 16.01 -38.36 -20.95
CA ARG A 461 16.50 -39.31 -21.97
C ARG A 461 17.49 -38.65 -22.93
N ALA A 462 17.22 -37.41 -23.35
CA ALA A 462 18.16 -36.65 -24.19
C ALA A 462 19.49 -36.36 -23.48
N ALA A 463 19.47 -36.12 -22.16
CA ALA A 463 20.68 -35.97 -21.36
C ALA A 463 21.45 -37.29 -21.20
N GLU A 464 20.77 -38.41 -20.96
CA GLU A 464 21.35 -39.76 -20.87
C GLU A 464 22.00 -40.17 -22.22
N GLU A 465 21.31 -39.93 -23.34
CA GLU A 465 21.81 -40.18 -24.70
C GLU A 465 23.02 -39.31 -25.04
N TYR A 466 23.02 -38.02 -24.67
CA TYR A 466 24.17 -37.13 -24.83
C TYR A 466 25.42 -37.64 -24.06
N VAL A 467 25.23 -38.08 -22.81
CA VAL A 467 26.33 -38.60 -21.97
C VAL A 467 26.92 -39.89 -22.56
N HIS A 468 26.10 -40.76 -23.14
CA HIS A 468 26.60 -41.95 -23.84
C HIS A 468 27.29 -41.59 -25.17
N GLY A 469 26.78 -40.62 -25.92
CA GLY A 469 27.38 -40.15 -27.18
C GLY A 469 28.77 -39.52 -27.05
N GLU A 470 29.17 -39.01 -25.89
CA GLU A 470 30.55 -38.58 -25.64
C GLU A 470 31.50 -39.73 -25.28
N SER A 471 30.98 -40.89 -24.84
CA SER A 471 31.79 -42.07 -24.49
C SER A 471 32.24 -42.92 -25.68
N GLU A 472 31.63 -42.77 -26.86
CA GLU A 472 31.99 -43.50 -28.10
C GLU A 472 32.91 -42.73 -29.07
N LYS A 473 33.47 -41.58 -28.67
CA LYS A 473 34.50 -40.89 -29.48
C LYS A 473 35.84 -41.64 -29.38
N PRO A 474 36.41 -42.14 -30.49
CA PRO A 474 37.72 -42.80 -30.44
C PRO A 474 38.80 -41.80 -29.99
N SER A 475 39.70 -42.25 -29.11
CA SER A 475 40.84 -41.46 -28.67
C SER A 475 41.81 -41.23 -29.83
N ALA A 476 41.73 -40.07 -30.48
CA ALA A 476 42.73 -39.63 -31.44
C ALA A 476 44.08 -39.45 -30.72
N GLU A 477 45.08 -40.23 -31.11
CA GLU A 477 46.43 -40.13 -30.55
C GLU A 477 47.01 -38.73 -30.83
N VAL A 478 47.50 -38.07 -29.79
CA VAL A 478 48.25 -36.82 -29.92
C VAL A 478 49.71 -37.17 -30.24
N PRO A 479 50.23 -36.89 -31.44
CA PRO A 479 51.65 -37.09 -31.73
C PRO A 479 52.49 -36.08 -30.93
N ALA A 480 53.60 -36.55 -30.36
CA ALA A 480 54.53 -35.68 -29.64
C ALA A 480 55.25 -34.72 -30.62
N PRO A 481 55.54 -33.47 -30.22
CA PRO A 481 56.25 -32.52 -31.08
C PRO A 481 57.76 -32.86 -31.14
N GLU A 482 58.23 -33.33 -32.30
CA GLU A 482 59.67 -33.38 -32.59
C GLU A 482 60.25 -31.99 -32.85
N ALA A 483 61.53 -31.81 -32.55
CA ALA A 483 62.23 -30.53 -32.70
C ALA A 483 62.82 -30.36 -34.11
N ALA A 484 62.71 -29.16 -34.67
CA ALA A 484 63.39 -28.78 -35.92
C ALA A 484 64.04 -27.38 -35.80
N ALA A 485 65.22 -27.27 -36.41
CA ALA A 485 66.05 -26.08 -36.58
C ALA A 485 66.30 -25.91 -38.10
N SER A 486 66.74 -24.80 -38.71
CA SER A 486 66.94 -23.37 -38.35
C SER A 486 67.54 -22.64 -39.60
N VAL A 487 67.72 -21.31 -39.56
CA VAL A 487 68.61 -20.50 -40.48
C VAL A 487 68.13 -20.36 -41.95
N PRO A 488 68.48 -19.30 -42.75
CA PRO A 488 69.20 -18.02 -42.49
C PRO A 488 68.26 -16.77 -42.54
N GLU A 489 68.60 -15.51 -42.20
CA GLU A 489 69.73 -14.61 -42.60
C GLU A 489 69.75 -14.25 -44.11
N ALA A 490 70.09 -13.04 -44.58
CA ALA A 490 70.39 -11.72 -43.99
C ALA A 490 70.36 -10.66 -45.15
N ALA A 491 70.41 -9.32 -45.00
CA ALA A 491 70.21 -8.34 -43.91
C ALA A 491 70.27 -6.91 -44.53
N ASP A 492 69.67 -5.88 -43.91
CA ASP A 492 70.13 -4.47 -44.09
C ASP A 492 69.75 -3.55 -42.90
N ALA A 493 70.41 -2.39 -42.75
CA ALA A 493 70.35 -1.47 -41.60
C ALA A 493 70.85 -0.04 -41.99
N PRO A 494 71.02 0.99 -41.11
CA PRO A 494 70.78 1.06 -39.65
C PRO A 494 70.18 2.39 -39.09
N ARG A 495 70.02 2.48 -37.75
CA ARG A 495 69.91 3.69 -36.88
C ARG A 495 68.57 4.48 -36.98
N GLU A 496 68.15 5.30 -36.01
CA GLU A 496 68.83 5.92 -34.84
C GLU A 496 68.29 5.51 -33.44
N GLU A 497 68.62 6.29 -32.41
CA GLU A 497 68.72 5.90 -30.98
C GLU A 497 67.44 6.07 -30.15
N GLY A 498 67.31 5.28 -29.06
CA GLY A 498 66.29 5.45 -28.02
C GLY A 498 66.49 4.44 -26.88
N ARG A 499 66.93 4.90 -25.70
CA ARG A 499 67.51 4.04 -24.65
C ARG A 499 66.57 3.76 -23.46
N ASN A 500 66.52 2.48 -23.07
CA ASN A 500 66.32 1.89 -21.74
C ASN A 500 65.56 2.66 -20.62
N GLU A 501 64.39 2.10 -20.29
CA GLU A 501 64.14 1.32 -19.05
C GLU A 501 64.27 1.90 -17.61
N LEU A 502 63.38 1.35 -16.77
CA LEU A 502 63.50 1.00 -15.33
C LEU A 502 63.17 2.04 -14.22
N ARG A 503 61.97 1.80 -13.65
CA ARG A 503 61.62 1.70 -12.21
C ARG A 503 61.36 2.96 -11.37
N LYS A 504 60.14 2.91 -10.78
CA LYS A 504 59.71 3.38 -9.44
C LYS A 504 59.80 4.89 -9.13
N LEU A 505 58.65 5.43 -8.72
CA LEU A 505 58.54 6.32 -7.55
C LEU A 505 57.09 6.25 -7.01
N SER A 506 56.90 6.62 -5.75
CA SER A 506 55.62 6.77 -5.05
C SER A 506 55.33 8.26 -4.79
N PRO A 507 54.07 8.67 -4.52
CA PRO A 507 53.67 10.08 -4.57
C PRO A 507 53.55 10.76 -3.21
N GLU A 508 54.28 11.87 -3.04
CA GLU A 508 54.10 13.01 -2.10
C GLU A 508 54.57 14.26 -2.91
N ASP A 509 54.17 15.52 -2.70
CA ASP A 509 53.51 16.23 -1.58
C ASP A 509 52.43 17.23 -2.09
N ASP A 510 51.54 17.68 -1.19
CA ASP A 510 51.06 19.09 -1.13
C ASP A 510 50.75 19.43 0.37
N PRO A 511 51.07 20.63 0.92
CA PRO A 511 51.38 20.78 2.36
C PRO A 511 50.34 21.53 3.25
N PHE A 512 50.75 21.75 4.52
CA PHE A 512 50.06 22.33 5.71
C PHE A 512 49.26 21.31 6.55
N VAL A 513 49.63 20.91 7.79
CA VAL A 513 50.21 21.57 9.01
C VAL A 513 49.15 22.43 9.73
N SER A 514 48.78 22.21 11.01
CA SER A 514 49.18 21.26 12.10
C SER A 514 47.93 20.79 12.90
N ALA A 515 47.95 19.98 13.97
CA ALA A 515 49.02 19.38 14.81
C ALA A 515 48.74 17.85 15.04
N GLY A 516 48.85 17.14 16.18
CA GLY A 516 49.14 17.40 17.61
C GLY A 516 47.91 17.17 18.51
N GLU A 517 47.92 16.38 19.59
CA GLU A 517 48.97 15.53 20.21
C GLU A 517 48.48 14.07 20.46
N LYS A 518 49.26 13.26 21.20
CA LYS A 518 49.14 11.80 21.44
C LYS A 518 49.44 11.50 22.94
N PRO A 519 49.31 10.25 23.45
CA PRO A 519 48.23 9.25 23.30
C PRO A 519 47.94 8.56 24.68
N ALA A 520 47.43 7.31 24.67
CA ALA A 520 47.58 6.25 25.69
C ALA A 520 46.77 6.39 27.02
N GLU A 521 46.40 5.32 27.73
CA GLU A 521 46.26 3.87 27.41
C GLU A 521 45.33 3.18 28.44
N GLU A 522 44.84 1.98 28.10
CA GLU A 522 44.40 0.89 28.99
C GLU A 522 43.29 1.06 30.08
N ASN A 523 42.40 0.04 30.11
CA ASN A 523 41.65 -0.49 31.29
C ASN A 523 40.62 0.42 32.00
N ALA A 524 39.69 -0.08 32.84
CA ALA A 524 38.84 -1.28 32.84
C ALA A 524 37.91 -1.18 34.09
N PHE A 525 36.84 -2.00 34.14
CA PHE A 525 36.02 -2.33 35.34
C PHE A 525 35.09 -1.25 35.95
N GLU A 526 33.90 -1.74 36.40
CA GLU A 526 33.15 -1.52 37.67
C GLU A 526 33.00 -0.10 38.31
N GLU A 527 31.93 0.22 39.05
CA GLU A 527 30.58 -0.34 39.29
C GLU A 527 29.69 0.79 39.89
N GLU A 528 28.43 0.49 40.28
CA GLU A 528 27.52 1.23 41.20
C GLU A 528 27.43 2.80 41.14
N ALA A 529 26.28 3.42 40.85
CA ALA A 529 24.99 3.45 41.56
C ALA A 529 24.89 4.45 42.75
N THR A 530 23.65 4.80 43.11
CA THR A 530 23.19 5.79 44.13
C THR A 530 23.44 7.28 43.81
N GLU A 531 22.74 8.25 44.41
CA GLU A 531 21.30 8.49 44.73
C GLU A 531 21.22 9.82 45.55
N ALA A 532 20.12 10.57 45.42
CA ALA A 532 19.83 11.84 46.14
C ALA A 532 20.79 13.03 45.86
N GLY A 533 20.43 14.30 46.12
CA GLY A 533 19.10 14.84 46.43
C GLY A 533 19.12 16.24 47.09
N SER A 534 17.95 16.89 47.12
CA SER A 534 17.55 18.08 47.92
C SER A 534 18.06 19.51 47.58
N VAL A 535 17.10 20.36 47.19
CA VAL A 535 16.69 21.67 47.78
C VAL A 535 17.71 22.81 48.00
N PHE A 536 17.42 23.99 47.41
CA PHE A 536 17.32 25.38 47.97
C PHE A 536 16.96 26.30 46.75
N GLU A 537 15.94 27.19 46.71
CA GLU A 537 15.62 28.41 47.49
C GLU A 537 16.76 29.47 47.51
N THR A 538 16.58 30.78 47.22
CA THR A 538 15.39 31.64 46.99
C THR A 538 15.71 32.95 46.21
N GLU A 539 14.70 33.48 45.50
CA GLU A 539 14.37 34.92 45.19
C GLU A 539 15.32 35.97 44.53
N ASN A 540 14.66 36.96 43.87
CA ASN A 540 15.11 38.28 43.37
C ASN A 540 15.93 38.31 42.05
N GLY A 541 15.71 39.24 41.10
CA GLY A 541 14.67 40.29 40.96
C GLY A 541 15.00 41.36 39.88
N SER A 542 14.14 42.37 39.72
CA SER A 542 14.25 43.59 38.87
C SER A 542 13.90 43.52 37.36
N GLU A 543 13.61 44.70 36.78
CA GLU A 543 12.87 44.94 35.53
C GLU A 543 13.71 45.58 34.40
N SER A 544 13.25 45.47 33.14
CA SER A 544 13.43 46.38 31.97
C SER A 544 13.27 45.60 30.64
N ASP A 545 12.80 46.15 29.52
CA ASP A 545 12.00 47.36 29.26
C ASP A 545 11.25 47.16 27.91
N LEU A 546 10.02 47.69 27.78
CA LEU A 546 9.25 47.65 26.52
C LEU A 546 8.43 48.94 26.28
N PRO A 547 8.82 49.77 25.30
CA PRO A 547 8.00 50.80 24.68
C PRO A 547 7.46 50.36 23.29
N PRO A 548 6.45 51.05 22.72
CA PRO A 548 5.36 50.35 22.02
C PRO A 548 5.11 50.76 20.55
N PHE A 549 4.04 50.18 19.98
CA PHE A 549 3.10 50.68 18.94
C PHE A 549 3.45 51.93 18.10
N ASP A 550 3.05 51.89 16.82
CA ASP A 550 2.16 52.92 16.27
C ASP A 550 1.32 52.42 15.08
N THR A 551 0.30 53.18 14.68
CA THR A 551 -0.61 52.93 13.53
C THR A 551 -0.59 54.10 12.54
N ASP A 552 -1.27 53.92 11.40
CA ASP A 552 -1.54 54.93 10.35
C ASP A 552 -0.27 55.33 9.54
N ASP A 553 -0.30 55.76 8.28
CA ASP A 553 -1.37 56.24 7.39
C ASP A 553 -0.94 56.09 5.88
N GLU A 554 -1.79 56.56 4.97
CA GLU A 554 -1.57 56.93 3.55
C GLU A 554 -1.31 55.85 2.48
N SER A 555 -2.02 56.03 1.35
CA SER A 555 -1.83 55.33 0.07
C SER A 555 -1.32 56.31 -0.99
N PRO A 556 -0.56 55.84 -1.99
CA PRO A 556 -0.44 56.55 -3.27
C PRO A 556 -0.94 55.72 -4.47
N GLU A 557 -1.52 56.41 -5.45
CA GLU A 557 -1.87 55.86 -6.77
C GLU A 557 -0.61 55.55 -7.61
N GLY A 558 -0.63 54.54 -8.49
CA GLY A 558 0.58 54.19 -9.26
C GLY A 558 0.46 53.13 -10.37
N GLY A 559 -0.20 53.50 -11.48
CA GLY A 559 -0.10 52.94 -12.84
C GLY A 559 0.46 51.54 -13.12
N LEU A 560 -0.39 50.68 -13.71
CA LEU A 560 0.04 49.52 -14.51
C LEU A 560 0.45 49.98 -15.94
N PRO A 561 1.59 49.54 -16.48
CA PRO A 561 1.90 49.67 -17.91
C PRO A 561 1.17 48.59 -18.74
N ALA A 562 1.05 48.81 -20.06
CA ALA A 562 0.38 47.92 -20.99
C ALA A 562 1.11 47.86 -22.35
N PHE A 563 0.81 46.83 -23.15
CA PHE A 563 1.39 46.52 -24.48
C PHE A 563 2.88 46.10 -24.40
N ASP A 564 3.46 45.34 -25.35
CA ASP A 564 3.12 45.14 -26.76
C ASP A 564 2.30 43.90 -27.14
N ALA A 565 1.72 43.97 -28.34
CA ALA A 565 1.13 42.85 -29.10
C ALA A 565 1.95 42.60 -30.38
N PHE A 566 1.74 41.46 -31.05
CA PHE A 566 2.14 41.27 -32.44
C PHE A 566 1.11 40.44 -33.19
N ASP A 567 0.58 41.00 -34.27
CA ASP A 567 -0.43 40.40 -35.16
C ASP A 567 0.20 39.63 -36.34
N GLY A 568 -0.59 38.76 -36.96
CA GLY A 568 -0.34 38.18 -38.28
C GLY A 568 -0.25 36.64 -38.30
N GLU A 569 -0.95 35.92 -39.18
CA GLU A 569 -1.96 36.36 -40.15
C GLU A 569 -2.91 35.18 -40.52
N ILE A 570 -3.99 35.47 -41.25
CA ILE A 570 -5.11 34.54 -41.50
C ILE A 570 -4.86 33.65 -42.74
N THR A 571 -5.25 32.38 -42.64
CA THR A 571 -5.79 31.60 -43.79
C THR A 571 -6.97 30.76 -43.33
N GLU A 572 -8.07 30.81 -44.09
CA GLU A 572 -9.30 30.02 -43.88
C GLU A 572 -9.23 28.68 -44.62
N ASP A 573 -9.89 27.64 -44.11
CA ASP A 573 -10.76 26.74 -44.91
C ASP A 573 -11.56 25.78 -44.01
N LEU A 574 -12.84 25.57 -44.32
CA LEU A 574 -13.79 24.67 -43.63
C LEU A 574 -14.65 23.90 -44.64
N PRO A 575 -15.03 22.65 -44.32
CA PRO A 575 -16.46 22.31 -44.21
C PRO A 575 -16.78 21.72 -42.80
N PHE A 576 -17.94 21.96 -42.19
CA PHE A 576 -19.27 21.35 -42.48
C PHE A 576 -19.27 19.81 -42.48
N ASP A 577 -20.18 19.09 -41.80
CA ASP A 577 -21.43 19.48 -41.12
C ASP A 577 -21.77 18.50 -39.96
N ALA A 578 -22.67 18.87 -39.04
CA ALA A 578 -23.11 18.03 -37.93
C ALA A 578 -24.58 18.30 -37.53
N PRO A 579 -25.51 17.32 -37.65
CA PRO A 579 -26.93 17.53 -37.35
C PRO A 579 -27.28 17.38 -35.85
N ALA A 580 -28.10 18.30 -35.35
CA ALA A 580 -28.80 18.17 -34.08
C ALA A 580 -30.11 17.35 -34.25
N PRO A 581 -30.65 16.73 -33.18
CA PRO A 581 -31.89 15.96 -33.27
C PRO A 581 -33.13 16.83 -33.44
N THR A 582 -34.22 16.23 -33.94
CA THR A 582 -35.55 16.84 -34.04
C THR A 582 -36.57 16.01 -33.27
N ASP A 583 -37.36 16.66 -32.41
CA ASP A 583 -38.58 16.09 -31.84
C ASP A 583 -39.70 16.09 -32.89
N ASP A 584 -40.46 14.98 -32.99
CA ASP A 584 -41.92 14.97 -33.16
C ASP A 584 -42.49 13.54 -33.03
N ASP A 585 -43.82 13.43 -32.97
CA ASP A 585 -44.66 12.20 -32.95
C ASP A 585 -44.77 11.38 -31.64
N ALA A 586 -45.58 11.94 -30.72
CA ALA A 586 -46.64 11.20 -30.03
C ALA A 586 -48.01 11.59 -30.68
N PRO A 587 -49.15 10.88 -30.49
CA PRO A 587 -49.44 9.88 -29.46
C PRO A 587 -50.28 8.65 -29.91
N ALA A 588 -50.60 7.74 -28.98
CA ALA A 588 -51.98 7.25 -28.79
C ALA A 588 -52.13 6.45 -27.48
N CYS A 589 -53.25 6.61 -26.79
CA CYS A 589 -53.71 5.69 -25.75
C CYS A 589 -54.79 4.78 -26.35
N GLY A 590 -54.75 3.48 -26.03
CA GLY A 590 -55.79 2.52 -26.39
C GLY A 590 -55.86 1.43 -25.32
N ALA A 591 -57.04 1.23 -24.74
CA ALA A 591 -57.32 0.16 -23.81
C ALA A 591 -58.39 -0.74 -24.41
N ASP A 592 -58.24 -2.04 -24.22
CA ASP A 592 -59.30 -3.06 -24.34
C ASP A 592 -58.97 -4.17 -23.32
N ALA A 593 -59.96 -5.02 -23.01
CA ALA A 593 -59.93 -5.96 -21.89
C ALA A 593 -60.40 -7.37 -22.33
N GLU A 594 -60.82 -8.19 -21.34
CA GLU A 594 -61.32 -9.57 -21.46
C GLU A 594 -60.19 -10.62 -21.62
N TYR A 595 -59.94 -11.50 -20.63
CA TYR A 595 -60.75 -12.58 -20.01
C TYR A 595 -60.65 -13.91 -20.77
N GLU A 596 -59.98 -14.89 -20.15
CA GLU A 596 -60.40 -16.30 -20.07
C GLU A 596 -59.66 -16.96 -18.88
N ASP A 597 -60.21 -18.06 -18.34
CA ASP A 597 -59.96 -18.57 -16.98
C ASP A 597 -59.20 -19.94 -16.95
N ASP A 598 -58.99 -20.46 -15.73
CA ASP A 598 -58.57 -21.83 -15.36
C ASP A 598 -57.10 -22.24 -15.66
N GLU A 599 -56.48 -23.21 -14.97
CA GLU A 599 -57.03 -24.30 -14.13
C GLU A 599 -56.15 -24.60 -12.88
N TYR A 600 -56.66 -25.42 -11.94
CA TYR A 600 -56.12 -25.66 -10.58
C TYR A 600 -55.70 -27.13 -10.37
N VAL A 601 -54.45 -27.39 -9.94
CA VAL A 601 -53.93 -28.64 -9.30
C VAL A 601 -52.71 -28.21 -8.47
N ASP A 602 -52.56 -28.38 -7.15
CA ASP A 602 -53.13 -29.26 -6.12
C ASP A 602 -52.61 -30.71 -6.09
N ASP A 603 -51.43 -30.90 -5.49
CA ASP A 603 -50.97 -32.14 -4.87
C ASP A 603 -50.55 -31.78 -3.42
N GLY A 604 -51.26 -32.29 -2.43
CA GLY A 604 -50.97 -32.08 -1.01
C GLY A 604 -50.77 -33.40 -0.26
N ASP A 605 -49.96 -33.37 0.80
CA ASP A 605 -49.98 -34.27 1.95
C ASP A 605 -48.95 -33.77 3.00
N GLY A 606 -49.19 -33.79 4.31
CA GLY A 606 -50.43 -34.23 4.96
C GLY A 606 -50.31 -34.85 6.35
N ASP A 607 -49.40 -34.40 7.23
CA ASP A 607 -49.31 -34.79 8.67
C ASP A 607 -48.51 -33.67 9.38
N ASP A 608 -48.96 -32.83 10.33
CA ASP A 608 -50.02 -32.79 11.37
C ASP A 608 -49.44 -32.89 12.81
N ILE A 609 -50.19 -32.36 13.78
CA ILE A 609 -50.02 -32.40 15.24
C ILE A 609 -49.06 -31.36 15.88
N PHE A 610 -49.63 -30.61 16.83
CA PHE A 610 -48.98 -29.73 17.80
C PHE A 610 -48.30 -30.54 18.93
N ASP A 611 -47.28 -29.98 19.58
CA ASP A 611 -47.40 -29.70 21.02
C ASP A 611 -46.35 -28.69 21.51
N ALA A 612 -46.59 -28.09 22.67
CA ALA A 612 -45.68 -27.14 23.31
C ALA A 612 -45.65 -27.36 24.83
N GLU A 613 -44.45 -27.49 25.41
CA GLU A 613 -44.19 -27.24 26.83
C GLU A 613 -42.68 -27.03 27.07
N GLU A 614 -42.38 -26.25 28.13
CA GLU A 614 -41.06 -25.75 28.61
C GLU A 614 -40.19 -24.90 27.66
#